data_AF-A0A5S3PWY6-F1
#
_entry.id   AF-A0A5S3PWY6-F1
#
_cell.length_a   1.000
_cell.length_b   1.000
_cell.length_c   1.000
_cell.angle_alpha   90.00
_cell.angle_beta   90.00
_cell.angle_gamma   90.00
#
_symmetry.space_group_name_H-M   'P 1'
#
loop_
_entity.id
_entity.type
_entity.pdbx_description
1 polymer ?
#
loop_
_entity_poly.entity_id
_entity_poly.type
_entity_poly.pdbx_seq_one_letter_code
_entity_poly.pdbx_strand_id
1 'polypeptide(L)'
;MKRVIVDFKKLSNAILDLLVMKYPDGFGDNDIISFKNQHNETIECVEVRTEDTIYLVKVSKRLVGAMEDINGDDEVHDEEMDIEPIED
;
A
#
# COMPACT_ATOMS: atom_id res chain seq x y z
N MET A 1 -2.75 18.67 8.02
CA MET A 1 -2.07 17.47 7.51
C MET A 1 -3.08 16.60 6.80
N LYS A 2 -2.79 16.22 5.56
CA LYS A 2 -3.67 15.35 4.75
C LYS A 2 -3.31 13.89 5.02
N ARG A 3 -4.30 13.00 4.99
CA ARG A 3 -4.10 11.54 5.07
C ARG A 3 -4.57 10.93 3.77
N VAL A 4 -3.71 10.14 3.13
CA VAL A 4 -3.99 9.49 1.85
C VAL A 4 -3.75 8.00 2.02
N ILE A 5 -4.77 7.19 1.76
CA ILE A 5 -4.62 5.73 1.73
C ILE A 5 -4.27 5.35 0.29
N VAL A 6 -3.15 4.64 0.12
CA VAL A 6 -2.63 4.23 -1.19
C VAL A 6 -2.52 2.72 -1.22
N ASP A 7 -2.97 2.12 -2.32
CA ASP A 7 -2.75 0.70 -2.59
C ASP A 7 -1.38 0.50 -3.23
N PHE A 8 -0.72 -0.63 -2.96
CA PHE A 8 0.57 -0.94 -3.56
C PHE A 8 0.55 -0.80 -5.09
N LYS A 9 -0.53 -1.28 -5.72
CA LYS A 9 -0.70 -1.20 -7.19
C LYS A 9 -0.77 0.22 -7.75
N LYS A 10 -1.01 1.22 -6.89
CA LYS A 10 -1.13 2.64 -7.25
C LYS A 10 0.01 3.48 -6.69
N LEU A 11 1.07 2.83 -6.18
CA LEU A 11 2.25 3.55 -5.70
C LEU A 11 2.98 4.21 -6.85
N SER A 12 3.38 5.46 -6.63
CA SER A 12 4.39 6.11 -7.45
C SER A 12 5.79 5.77 -6.91
N ASN A 13 6.80 5.82 -7.77
CA ASN A 13 8.20 5.60 -7.38
C ASN A 13 8.62 6.47 -6.17
N ALA A 14 8.09 7.69 -6.07
CA ALA A 14 8.36 8.57 -4.94
C ALA A 14 7.91 7.99 -3.58
N ILE A 15 6.76 7.29 -3.52
CA ILE A 15 6.28 6.68 -2.27
C ILE A 15 7.06 5.39 -2.00
N LEU A 16 7.44 4.65 -3.04
CA LEU A 16 8.29 3.47 -2.91
C LEU A 16 9.66 3.83 -2.32
N ASP A 17 10.28 4.90 -2.81
CA ASP A 17 11.55 5.42 -2.27
C ASP A 17 11.41 5.78 -0.78
N LEU A 18 10.29 6.41 -0.39
CA LEU A 18 10.03 6.73 1.02
C LEU A 18 9.87 5.48 1.89
N LEU A 19 9.25 4.42 1.35
CA LEU A 19 9.14 3.14 2.05
C LEU A 19 10.52 2.50 2.24
N VAL A 20 11.34 2.44 1.19
CA VAL A 20 12.70 1.88 1.25
C VAL A 20 13.60 2.70 2.18
N MET A 21 13.52 4.03 2.14
CA MET A 21 14.30 4.89 3.03
C MET A 21 13.88 4.75 4.50
N LYS A 22 12.58 4.57 4.77
CA LYS A 22 12.07 4.44 6.14
C LYS A 22 12.25 3.03 6.69
N TYR A 23 12.12 2.03 5.84
CA TYR A 23 12.17 0.61 6.17
C TYR A 23 13.23 -0.10 5.31
N PRO A 24 14.52 0.26 5.45
CA PRO A 24 15.59 -0.31 4.62
C PRO A 24 15.77 -1.82 4.86
N ASP A 25 15.47 -2.29 6.07
CA ASP A 25 15.51 -3.69 6.47
C ASP A 25 14.11 -4.37 6.38
N GLY A 26 13.14 -3.70 5.76
CA GLY A 26 11.73 -4.10 5.77
C GLY A 26 10.97 -3.58 6.99
N PHE A 27 9.68 -3.93 7.05
CA PHE A 27 8.77 -3.55 8.14
C PHE A 27 8.28 -4.81 8.87
N GLY A 28 8.07 -4.72 10.18
CA GLY A 28 7.53 -5.82 10.99
C GLY A 28 6.07 -5.61 11.38
N ASP A 29 5.48 -6.56 12.11
CA ASP A 29 4.10 -6.45 12.60
C ASP A 29 3.88 -5.19 13.47
N ASN A 30 4.93 -4.72 14.15
CA ASN A 30 4.90 -3.51 14.98
C ASN A 30 4.73 -2.22 14.16
N ASP A 31 5.06 -2.25 12.87
CA ASP A 31 4.92 -1.13 11.95
C ASP A 31 3.58 -1.11 11.24
N ILE A 32 2.81 -2.21 11.35
CA ILE A 32 1.51 -2.37 10.70
C ILE A 32 0.43 -1.68 11.54
N ILE A 33 -0.24 -0.73 10.91
CA ILE A 33 -1.43 -0.08 11.44
C ILE A 33 -2.65 -0.82 10.90
N SER A 34 -3.41 -1.43 11.79
CA SER A 34 -4.66 -2.13 11.48
C SER A 34 -5.87 -1.33 11.94
N PHE A 35 -6.84 -1.11 11.06
CA PHE A 35 -8.11 -0.45 11.38
C PHE A 35 -9.23 -0.99 10.53
N LYS A 36 -10.48 -0.77 10.95
CA LYS A 36 -11.65 -1.15 10.16
C LYS A 36 -12.16 -0.01 9.30
N ASN A 37 -12.50 -0.29 8.05
CA ASN A 37 -13.16 0.68 7.17
C ASN A 37 -14.69 0.72 7.42
N GLN A 38 -15.40 1.56 6.67
CA GLN A 38 -16.86 1.68 6.75
C GLN A 38 -17.62 0.39 6.39
N HIS A 39 -16.97 -0.56 5.70
CA HIS A 39 -17.51 -1.87 5.34
C HIS A 39 -17.17 -2.96 6.38
N ASN A 40 -16.62 -2.57 7.54
CA ASN A 40 -16.20 -3.48 8.61
C ASN A 40 -15.03 -4.42 8.23
N GLU A 41 -14.38 -4.15 7.10
CA GLU A 41 -13.19 -4.85 6.61
C GLU A 41 -11.96 -4.36 7.37
N THR A 42 -11.08 -5.29 7.74
CA THR A 42 -9.79 -4.98 8.35
C THR A 42 -8.83 -4.50 7.25
N ILE A 43 -8.34 -3.28 7.41
CA ILE A 43 -7.34 -2.66 6.56
C ILE A 43 -6.03 -2.61 7.35
N GLU A 44 -4.97 -3.13 6.74
CA GLU A 44 -3.63 -3.13 7.28
C GLU A 44 -2.77 -2.23 6.40
N CYS A 45 -2.06 -1.28 7.00
CA CYS A 45 -1.22 -0.33 6.30
C CYS A 45 0.09 -0.06 7.03
N VAL A 46 1.14 0.25 6.29
CA VAL A 46 2.34 0.92 6.82
C VAL A 46 2.27 2.42 6.56
N GLU A 47 2.84 3.22 7.45
CA GLU A 47 2.77 4.68 7.36
C GLU A 47 4.10 5.26 6.87
N VAL A 48 4.05 6.12 5.85
CA VAL A 48 5.15 7.00 5.46
C VAL A 48 4.68 8.46 5.45
N ARG A 49 5.57 9.38 5.81
CA ARG A 49 5.24 10.79 5.97
C ARG A 49 6.09 11.67 5.07
N THR A 50 5.45 12.67 4.51
CA THR A 50 6.06 13.83 3.87
C THR A 50 5.77 15.07 4.74
N GLU A 51 6.24 16.26 4.33
CA GLU A 51 6.08 17.49 5.13
C GLU A 51 4.61 17.84 5.43
N ASP A 52 3.68 17.57 4.50
CA ASP A 52 2.27 17.95 4.62
C ASP A 52 1.28 16.78 4.53
N THR A 53 1.75 15.61 4.07
CA THR A 53 0.91 14.45 3.77
C THR A 53 1.40 13.18 4.47
N ILE A 54 0.47 12.48 5.12
CA ILE A 54 0.65 11.15 5.70
C ILE A 54 0.07 10.14 4.72
N TYR A 55 0.91 9.23 4.24
CA TYR A 55 0.51 8.14 3.36
C TYR A 55 0.38 6.85 4.16
N LEU A 56 -0.78 6.21 4.05
CA LEU A 56 -1.07 4.90 4.61
C LEU A 56 -1.07 3.90 3.45
N VAL A 57 0.04 3.20 3.28
CA VAL A 57 0.22 2.24 2.19
C VAL A 57 -0.31 0.90 2.63
N LYS A 58 -1.34 0.40 1.93
CA LYS A 58 -1.97 -0.88 2.24
C LYS A 58 -0.96 -2.02 2.06
N VAL A 59 -0.75 -2.78 3.13
CA VAL A 59 -0.06 -4.07 3.12
C VAL A 59 -1.11 -5.15 2.89
N SER A 60 -1.30 -5.55 1.64
CA SER A 60 -2.02 -6.81 1.38
C SER A 60 -1.06 -7.99 1.65
N LYS A 61 -1.59 -9.20 1.88
CA LYS A 61 -0.77 -10.43 1.98
C LYS A 61 0.18 -10.65 0.79
N ARG A 62 -0.02 -9.97 -0.35
CA ARG A 62 0.86 -10.02 -1.54
C ARG A 62 2.09 -9.09 -1.45
N LEU A 63 2.14 -8.12 -0.52
CA LEU A 63 3.26 -7.18 -0.43
C LEU A 63 4.55 -7.86 0.08
N VAL A 64 4.41 -8.84 0.97
CA VAL A 64 5.55 -9.62 1.48
C VAL A 64 6.30 -10.30 0.33
N GLY A 65 5.58 -10.84 -0.66
CA GLY A 65 6.19 -11.43 -1.86
C GLY A 65 6.78 -10.40 -2.82
N ALA A 66 6.09 -9.28 -3.06
CA ALA A 66 6.59 -8.26 -4.01
C ALA A 66 7.90 -7.59 -3.54
N MET A 67 8.14 -7.43 -2.24
CA MET A 67 9.44 -6.90 -1.75
C MET A 67 10.59 -7.90 -1.90
N GLU A 68 10.31 -9.21 -1.87
CA GLU A 68 11.30 -10.25 -2.19
C GLU A 68 11.56 -10.33 -3.71
N ASP A 69 10.50 -10.20 -4.53
CA ASP A 69 10.55 -10.30 -6.00
C ASP A 69 11.04 -9.02 -6.71
N ILE A 70 11.03 -7.83 -6.09
CA ILE A 70 11.62 -6.62 -6.73
C ILE A 70 13.15 -6.73 -6.90
N ASN A 71 13.81 -7.72 -6.26
CA ASN A 71 15.19 -8.08 -6.57
C ASN A 71 15.35 -9.03 -7.78
N GLY A 72 14.25 -9.49 -8.39
CA GLY A 72 14.25 -10.46 -9.48
C GLY A 72 12.95 -10.49 -10.28
N ASP A 73 12.91 -9.65 -11.30
CA ASP A 73 12.10 -9.79 -12.52
C ASP A 73 10.63 -9.31 -12.48
N ASP A 74 10.30 -8.50 -13.49
CA ASP A 74 9.01 -7.90 -13.78
C ASP A 74 7.89 -8.93 -13.97
N GLU A 75 6.83 -8.98 -13.14
CA GLU A 75 5.52 -9.48 -13.60
C GLU A 75 4.33 -8.71 -12.98
N VAL A 76 3.80 -7.80 -13.80
CA VAL A 76 2.47 -7.21 -13.67
C VAL A 76 1.40 -8.29 -13.86
N HIS A 77 0.66 -8.65 -12.81
CA HIS A 77 -0.54 -9.49 -12.96
C HIS A 77 -1.82 -8.68 -12.70
N ASP A 78 -2.39 -8.29 -13.85
CA ASP A 78 -3.77 -7.89 -14.10
C ASP A 78 -4.77 -8.88 -13.47
N GLU A 79 -5.88 -8.38 -12.92
CA GLU A 79 -7.10 -9.15 -12.67
C GLU A 79 -8.21 -8.21 -12.15
N GLU A 80 -9.05 -7.82 -13.12
CA GLU A 80 -10.50 -7.57 -13.07
C GLU A 80 -11.05 -6.50 -12.11
N MET A 81 -11.29 -5.29 -12.66
CA MET A 81 -12.29 -4.37 -12.13
C MET A 81 -13.65 -4.66 -12.76
N ASP A 82 -14.55 -5.32 -12.03
CA ASP A 82 -15.98 -5.24 -12.27
C ASP A 82 -16.45 -3.81 -11.98
N ILE A 83 -16.74 -3.07 -13.04
CA ILE A 83 -17.35 -1.73 -12.98
C ILE A 83 -18.76 -1.87 -13.54
N GLU A 84 -19.77 -2.05 -12.67
CA GLU A 84 -21.14 -1.78 -13.09
C GLU A 84 -21.48 -0.30 -12.79
N PRO A 85 -21.81 0.51 -13.81
CA PRO A 85 -22.25 1.89 -13.61
C PRO A 85 -23.70 1.91 -13.13
N ILE A 86 -23.96 2.70 -12.09
CA ILE A 86 -25.31 3.02 -11.61
C ILE A 86 -25.84 4.16 -12.48
N GLU A 87 -26.95 3.95 -13.19
CA GLU A 87 -27.77 5.03 -13.78
C GLU A 87 -29.10 5.16 -13.02
N ASP A 88 -29.58 6.41 -12.96
CA ASP A 88 -30.68 6.98 -12.16
C ASP A 88 -32.07 6.35 -12.43
#